data_AF-A0A6P0DV75-F1
#
_entry.id   AF-A0A6P0DV75-F1
#
_cell.length_a   1.000
_cell.length_b   1.000
_cell.length_c   1.000
_cell.angle_alpha   90.00
_cell.angle_beta   90.00
_cell.angle_gamma   90.00
#
_symmetry.space_group_name_H-M   'P 1'
#
loop_
_entity.id
_entity.type
_entity.pdbx_description
1 polymer ?
#
loop_
_entity_poly.entity_id
_entity_poly.type
_entity_poly.pdbx_seq_one_letter_code
_entity_poly.pdbx_strand_id
1 'polypeptide(L)'
;QVENDANAFAIGDSYRHGVSGVTLFLLMETGVGGGIMIDGKLFRGGHGLAGEIGHTLVPGSGGQKFEQLIGREVLIRQYREAIGRKHVDLQEFLGDVHDRVPAAVNIAETWSRHLAYALLQACRLLDPDRIVLGGSV
;
A
#
# COMPACT_ATOMS: atom_id res chain seq x y z
N GLN A 1 -11.68 -6.54 -21.58
CA GLN A 1 -10.23 -6.40 -21.32
C GLN A 1 -9.99 -6.93 -19.91
N VAL A 2 -8.91 -7.65 -19.66
CA VAL A 2 -8.56 -8.09 -18.29
C VAL A 2 -7.86 -6.91 -17.63
N GLU A 3 -8.45 -6.36 -16.56
CA GLU A 3 -7.84 -5.29 -15.76
C GLU A 3 -6.98 -5.91 -14.65
N ASN A 4 -5.94 -5.20 -14.20
CA ASN A 4 -5.26 -5.60 -12.96
C ASN A 4 -6.22 -5.41 -11.77
N ASP A 5 -5.90 -6.05 -10.66
CA ASP A 5 -6.67 -6.04 -9.43
C ASP A 5 -6.92 -4.62 -8.88
N ALA A 6 -5.92 -3.75 -8.90
CA ALA A 6 -6.03 -2.37 -8.43
C ALA A 6 -6.95 -1.51 -9.32
N ASN A 7 -6.91 -1.71 -10.64
CA ASN A 7 -7.83 -1.07 -11.59
C ASN A 7 -9.26 -1.58 -11.39
N ALA A 8 -9.43 -2.89 -11.19
CA ALA A 8 -10.74 -3.47 -10.90
C ALA A 8 -11.32 -2.92 -9.59
N PHE A 9 -10.48 -2.76 -8.56
CA PHE A 9 -10.85 -2.11 -7.30
C PHE A 9 -11.25 -0.65 -7.51
N ALA A 10 -10.45 0.14 -8.24
CA ALA A 10 -10.76 1.53 -8.55
C ALA A 10 -12.08 1.69 -9.32
N ILE A 11 -12.32 0.82 -10.30
CA ILE A 11 -13.59 0.79 -11.04
C ILE A 11 -14.75 0.46 -10.09
N GLY A 12 -14.64 -0.61 -9.30
CA GLY A 12 -15.70 -1.04 -8.39
C GLY A 12 -16.07 0.01 -7.35
N ASP A 13 -15.07 0.66 -6.74
CA ASP A 13 -15.30 1.69 -5.74
C ASP A 13 -15.82 3.00 -6.36
N SER A 14 -15.27 3.41 -7.51
CA SER A 14 -15.74 4.60 -8.23
C SER A 14 -17.19 4.52 -8.68
N TYR A 15 -17.67 3.34 -9.08
CA TYR A 15 -19.09 3.13 -9.42
C TYR A 15 -20.03 3.34 -8.23
N ARG A 16 -19.59 3.05 -7.00
CA ARG A 16 -20.43 3.21 -5.79
C ARG A 16 -20.49 4.66 -5.30
N HIS A 17 -19.36 5.34 -5.32
CA HIS A 17 -19.24 6.64 -4.66
C HIS A 17 -19.26 7.83 -5.62
N GLY A 18 -19.05 7.59 -6.91
CA GLY A 18 -18.72 8.64 -7.87
C GLY A 18 -17.35 9.27 -7.55
N VAL A 19 -16.59 9.60 -8.58
CA VAL A 19 -15.29 10.28 -8.41
C VAL A 19 -15.15 11.38 -9.44
N SER A 20 -14.80 12.57 -8.97
CA SER A 20 -14.41 13.74 -9.75
C SER A 20 -12.98 14.13 -9.39
N GLY A 21 -12.26 14.78 -10.30
CA GLY A 21 -10.85 15.10 -10.09
C GLY A 21 -9.97 13.87 -10.18
N VAL A 22 -8.80 13.91 -9.54
CA VAL A 22 -7.80 12.85 -9.54
C VAL A 22 -7.90 12.03 -8.25
N THR A 23 -8.23 10.76 -8.36
CA THR A 23 -8.22 9.82 -7.23
C THR A 23 -7.25 8.68 -7.48
N LEU A 24 -6.35 8.46 -6.52
CA LEU A 24 -5.47 7.30 -6.49
C LEU A 24 -6.07 6.23 -5.57
N PHE A 25 -6.31 5.06 -6.11
CA PHE A 25 -6.66 3.86 -5.36
C PHE A 25 -5.40 3.03 -5.17
N LEU A 26 -5.06 2.66 -3.94
CA LEU A 26 -3.98 1.72 -3.64
C LEU A 26 -4.58 0.44 -3.07
N LEU A 27 -4.25 -0.69 -3.69
CA LEU A 27 -4.65 -2.01 -3.24
C LEU A 27 -3.41 -2.71 -2.67
N MET A 28 -3.43 -2.97 -1.36
CA MET A 28 -2.34 -3.61 -0.63
C MET A 28 -2.76 -5.02 -0.20
N GLU A 29 -2.24 -6.04 -0.87
CA GLU A 29 -2.51 -7.45 -0.56
C GLU A 29 -1.21 -8.25 -0.52
N THR A 30 -1.03 -9.21 -1.44
CA THR A 30 0.25 -9.91 -1.65
C THR A 30 1.26 -9.02 -2.37
N GLY A 31 0.79 -8.12 -3.23
CA GLY A 31 1.56 -7.04 -3.84
C GLY A 31 0.93 -5.68 -3.55
N VAL A 32 1.46 -4.64 -4.20
CA VAL A 32 0.85 -3.30 -4.18
C VAL A 32 0.62 -2.79 -5.59
N GLY A 33 -0.65 -2.71 -5.96
CA GLY A 33 -1.09 -2.08 -7.20
C GLY A 33 -1.75 -0.73 -6.93
N GLY A 34 -1.76 0.12 -7.95
CA GLY A 34 -2.48 1.40 -7.93
C GLY A 34 -3.39 1.54 -9.13
N GLY A 35 -4.60 2.04 -8.90
CA GLY A 35 -5.55 2.45 -9.93
C GLY A 35 -5.73 3.96 -9.91
N ILE A 36 -5.59 4.63 -11.05
CA ILE A 36 -5.73 6.09 -11.13
C ILE A 36 -7.02 6.43 -11.85
N MET A 37 -7.93 7.12 -11.17
CA MET A 37 -9.18 7.62 -11.75
C MET A 37 -9.06 9.14 -11.96
N ILE A 38 -9.39 9.61 -13.16
CA ILE A 38 -9.48 11.03 -13.49
C ILE A 38 -10.89 11.29 -14.01
N ASP A 39 -11.66 12.10 -13.28
CA ASP A 39 -13.06 12.43 -13.60
C ASP A 39 -13.91 11.19 -13.93
N GLY A 40 -13.84 10.19 -13.06
CA GLY A 40 -14.60 8.95 -13.18
C GLY A 40 -14.11 8.00 -14.29
N LYS A 41 -12.98 8.29 -14.94
CA LYS A 41 -12.38 7.42 -15.96
C LYS A 41 -11.05 6.86 -15.50
N LEU A 42 -10.86 5.57 -15.71
CA LEU A 42 -9.60 4.90 -15.40
C LEU A 42 -8.48 5.36 -16.35
N PHE A 43 -7.43 5.93 -15.78
CA PHE A 43 -6.21 6.30 -16.46
C PHE A 43 -5.20 5.14 -16.42
N ARG A 44 -4.98 4.53 -17.58
CA ARG A 44 -4.09 3.36 -17.75
C ARG A 44 -2.64 3.73 -18.14
N GLY A 45 -2.41 4.99 -18.52
CA GLY A 45 -1.16 5.40 -19.17
C GLY A 45 -1.01 4.84 -20.59
N GLY A 46 0.12 5.14 -21.25
CA GLY A 46 0.34 4.79 -22.66
C GLY A 46 0.43 3.28 -22.96
N HIS A 47 0.83 2.48 -21.97
CA HIS A 47 1.04 1.04 -22.12
C HIS A 47 0.35 0.20 -21.03
N GLY A 48 -0.58 0.80 -20.26
CA GLY A 48 -1.26 0.08 -19.17
C GLY A 48 -0.49 -0.03 -17.85
N LEU A 49 0.63 0.69 -17.70
CA LEU A 49 1.50 0.64 -16.51
C LEU A 49 1.31 1.82 -15.55
N ALA A 50 0.28 2.66 -15.76
CA ALA A 50 0.01 3.73 -14.81
C ALA A 50 -0.45 3.14 -13.47
N GLY A 51 0.08 3.67 -12.37
CA GLY A 51 -0.30 3.22 -11.03
C GLY A 51 0.51 2.04 -10.48
N GLU A 52 1.54 1.55 -11.17
CA GLU A 52 2.46 0.50 -10.70
C GLU A 52 3.40 0.97 -9.55
N ILE A 53 2.83 1.61 -8.52
CA ILE A 53 3.51 2.20 -7.36
C ILE A 53 4.28 1.16 -6.55
N GLY A 54 3.79 -0.08 -6.48
CA GLY A 54 4.47 -1.19 -5.80
C GLY A 54 5.89 -1.44 -6.32
N HIS A 55 6.16 -1.11 -7.59
CA HIS A 55 7.47 -1.26 -8.24
C HIS A 55 8.46 -0.15 -7.92
N THR A 56 8.04 0.91 -7.22
CA THR A 56 8.92 2.02 -6.84
C THR A 56 9.97 1.55 -5.83
N LEU A 57 11.22 1.97 -6.02
CA LEU A 57 12.30 1.70 -5.06
C LEU A 57 12.17 2.61 -3.84
N VAL A 58 12.38 2.03 -2.66
CA VAL A 58 12.40 2.78 -1.40
C VAL A 58 13.85 3.15 -1.03
N PRO A 59 14.18 4.42 -0.80
CA PRO A 59 15.53 4.81 -0.40
C PRO A 59 15.95 4.13 0.90
N GLY A 60 17.20 3.68 0.95
CA GLY A 60 17.76 3.02 2.14
C GLY A 60 17.31 1.57 2.35
N SER A 61 16.46 0.99 1.49
CA SER A 61 16.02 -0.40 1.58
C SER A 61 16.89 -1.40 0.82
N GLY A 62 18.12 -1.02 0.43
CA GLY A 62 19.01 -1.91 -0.32
C GLY A 62 18.51 -2.28 -1.73
N GLY A 63 17.67 -1.44 -2.34
CA GLY A 63 17.11 -1.68 -3.67
C GLY A 63 15.81 -2.50 -3.67
N GLN A 64 15.18 -2.68 -2.50
CA GLN A 64 13.87 -3.31 -2.43
C GLN A 64 12.77 -2.36 -2.94
N LYS A 65 11.83 -2.96 -3.67
CA LYS A 65 10.60 -2.30 -4.13
C LYS A 65 9.63 -2.12 -2.96
N PHE A 66 8.72 -1.15 -3.10
CA PHE A 66 7.71 -0.85 -2.09
C PHE A 66 6.84 -2.06 -1.72
N GLU A 67 6.38 -2.83 -2.71
CA GLU A 67 5.58 -4.04 -2.48
C GLU A 67 6.26 -5.08 -1.57
N GLN A 68 7.61 -5.15 -1.59
CA GLN A 68 8.40 -6.11 -0.83
C GLN A 68 8.57 -5.72 0.64
N LEU A 69 8.10 -4.53 1.04
CA LEU A 69 8.32 -3.95 2.38
C LEU A 69 7.01 -3.78 3.16
N ILE A 70 5.89 -3.64 2.46
CA ILE A 70 4.59 -3.27 3.04
C ILE A 70 3.65 -4.46 3.25
N GLY A 71 3.95 -5.62 2.67
CA GLY A 71 3.10 -6.81 2.79
C GLY A 71 2.97 -7.34 4.22
N ARG A 72 1.78 -7.85 4.56
CA ARG A 72 1.46 -8.40 5.89
C ARG A 72 2.46 -9.46 6.36
N GLU A 73 2.84 -10.37 5.46
CA GLU A 73 3.80 -11.44 5.79
C GLU A 73 5.18 -10.89 6.17
N VAL A 74 5.61 -9.80 5.52
CA VAL A 74 6.88 -9.13 5.81
C VAL A 74 6.83 -8.53 7.21
N LEU A 75 5.74 -7.81 7.52
CA LEU A 75 5.52 -7.21 8.83
C LEU A 75 5.51 -8.26 9.95
N ILE A 76 4.76 -9.35 9.76
CA ILE A 76 4.65 -10.40 10.79
C ILE A 76 5.95 -11.20 10.93
N ARG A 77 6.67 -11.44 9.84
CA ARG A 77 8.00 -12.08 9.90
C ARG A 77 8.98 -11.23 10.71
N GLN A 78 9.07 -9.93 10.41
CA GLN A 78 9.93 -9.00 11.17
C GLN A 78 9.56 -8.98 12.65
N TYR A 79 8.26 -9.02 12.97
CA TYR A 79 7.81 -9.02 14.35
C TYR A 79 8.19 -10.30 15.10
N ARG A 80 7.95 -11.47 14.50
CA ARG A 80 8.35 -12.77 15.04
C ARG A 80 9.85 -12.86 15.33
N GLU A 81 10.66 -12.36 14.40
CA GLU A 81 12.12 -12.27 14.55
C GLU A 81 12.51 -11.35 15.71
N ALA A 82 11.89 -10.16 15.81
CA ALA A 82 12.19 -9.18 16.85
C ALA A 82 11.88 -9.66 18.28
N ILE A 83 10.83 -10.46 18.45
CA ILE A 83 10.41 -10.95 19.78
C ILE A 83 10.82 -12.39 20.06
N GLY A 84 11.45 -13.08 19.10
CA GLY A 84 11.90 -14.47 19.24
C GLY A 84 10.77 -15.51 19.36
N ARG A 85 9.54 -15.19 18.89
CA ARG A 85 8.39 -16.11 18.92
C ARG A 85 8.04 -16.60 17.53
N LYS A 86 7.81 -17.91 17.38
CA LYS A 86 7.51 -18.54 16.07
C LYS A 86 6.07 -18.36 15.61
N HIS A 87 5.12 -18.23 16.53
CA HIS A 87 3.70 -18.15 16.24
C HIS A 87 3.14 -16.87 16.83
N VAL A 88 2.91 -15.89 15.95
CA VAL A 88 2.31 -14.59 16.23
C VAL A 88 1.50 -14.23 14.99
N ASP A 89 0.29 -13.72 15.16
CA ASP A 89 -0.54 -13.27 14.06
C ASP A 89 -0.67 -11.73 14.05
N LEU A 90 -1.42 -11.22 13.07
CA LEU A 90 -1.64 -9.78 12.93
C LEU A 90 -2.42 -9.20 14.10
N GLN A 91 -3.34 -9.96 14.69
CA GLN A 91 -4.16 -9.46 15.80
C GLN A 91 -3.30 -9.26 17.05
N GLU A 92 -2.43 -10.22 17.36
CA GLU A 92 -1.45 -10.08 18.46
C GLU A 92 -0.51 -8.89 18.21
N PHE A 93 0.05 -8.78 17.00
CA PHE A 93 0.90 -7.62 16.64
C PHE A 93 0.18 -6.28 16.83
N LEU A 94 -1.06 -6.15 16.35
CA LEU A 94 -1.83 -4.91 16.50
C LEU A 94 -2.17 -4.61 17.97
N GLY A 95 -2.43 -5.66 18.78
CA GLY A 95 -2.56 -5.53 20.22
C GLY A 95 -1.29 -4.98 20.86
N ASP A 96 -0.13 -5.51 20.50
CA ASP A 96 1.16 -5.06 21.00
C ASP A 96 1.51 -3.62 20.55
N VAL A 97 1.09 -3.22 19.33
CA VAL A 97 1.18 -1.82 18.89
C VAL A 97 0.29 -0.91 19.75
N HIS A 98 -0.95 -1.34 20.02
CA HIS A 98 -1.88 -0.60 20.86
C HIS A 98 -1.34 -0.41 22.29
N ASP A 99 -0.79 -1.48 22.85
CA ASP A 99 -0.17 -1.50 24.18
C ASP A 99 1.23 -0.87 24.22
N ARG A 100 1.70 -0.34 23.08
CA ARG A 100 2.99 0.34 22.90
C ARG A 100 4.20 -0.51 23.27
N VAL A 101 4.15 -1.81 22.98
CA VAL A 101 5.31 -2.69 23.09
C VAL A 101 6.42 -2.17 22.17
N PRO A 102 7.64 -1.89 22.68
CA PRO A 102 8.67 -1.19 21.90
C PRO A 102 9.02 -1.85 20.56
N ALA A 103 9.09 -3.18 20.52
CA ALA A 103 9.38 -3.92 19.28
C ALA A 103 8.27 -3.76 18.24
N ALA A 104 7.00 -3.84 18.66
CA ALA A 104 5.85 -3.71 17.77
C ALA A 104 5.74 -2.28 17.21
N VAL A 105 5.91 -1.27 18.06
CA VAL A 105 5.91 0.15 17.68
C VAL A 105 7.00 0.45 16.65
N ASN A 106 8.25 0.02 16.90
CA ASN A 106 9.36 0.24 15.98
C ASN A 106 9.12 -0.36 14.59
N ILE A 107 8.49 -1.53 14.53
CA ILE A 107 8.14 -2.19 13.26
C ILE A 107 6.99 -1.44 12.57
N ALA A 108 5.95 -1.06 13.30
CA ALA A 108 4.84 -0.27 12.77
C ALA A 108 5.31 1.09 12.22
N GLU A 109 6.24 1.75 12.90
CA GLU A 109 6.85 3.00 12.44
C GLU A 109 7.68 2.81 11.17
N THR A 110 8.46 1.73 11.09
CA THR A 110 9.26 1.41 9.90
C THR A 110 8.35 1.15 8.70
N TRP A 111 7.32 0.33 8.89
CA TRP A 111 6.29 0.06 7.89
C TRP A 111 5.59 1.36 7.44
N SER A 112 5.19 2.21 8.40
CA SER A 112 4.54 3.50 8.13
C SER A 112 5.44 4.45 7.33
N ARG A 113 6.75 4.42 7.58
CA ARG A 113 7.73 5.24 6.86
C ARG A 113 7.86 4.81 5.40
N HIS A 114 7.81 3.50 5.12
CA HIS A 114 7.78 2.99 3.76
C HIS A 114 6.49 3.39 3.04
N LEU A 115 5.33 3.27 3.71
CA LEU A 115 4.05 3.73 3.16
C LEU A 115 4.08 5.23 2.86
N ALA A 116 4.49 6.05 3.83
CA ALA A 116 4.57 7.50 3.68
C ALA A 116 5.45 7.91 2.51
N TYR A 117 6.58 7.21 2.30
CA TYR A 117 7.43 7.45 1.14
C TYR A 117 6.69 7.20 -0.19
N ALA A 118 6.04 6.05 -0.33
CA ALA A 118 5.28 5.74 -1.56
C ALA A 118 4.16 6.76 -1.81
N LEU A 119 3.41 7.13 -0.76
CA LEU A 119 2.35 8.13 -0.86
C LEU A 119 2.89 9.51 -1.23
N LEU A 120 4.02 9.94 -0.66
CA LEU A 120 4.63 11.22 -1.00
C LEU A 120 5.04 11.27 -2.47
N GLN A 121 5.63 10.20 -3.00
CA GLN A 121 5.99 10.12 -4.42
C GLN A 121 4.74 10.20 -5.30
N ALA A 122 3.68 9.50 -4.93
CA ALA A 122 2.42 9.54 -5.65
C ALA A 122 1.79 10.95 -5.64
N CYS A 123 1.77 11.62 -4.49
CA CYS A 123 1.29 12.99 -4.37
C CYS A 123 2.08 13.95 -5.26
N ARG A 124 3.41 13.79 -5.35
CA ARG A 124 4.25 14.67 -6.17
C ARG A 124 4.10 14.47 -7.67
N LEU A 125 3.70 13.28 -8.11
CA LEU A 125 3.54 12.95 -9.52
C LEU A 125 2.11 13.15 -10.02
N LEU A 126 1.12 12.85 -9.18
CA LEU A 126 -0.29 12.81 -9.57
C LEU A 126 -1.11 13.98 -9.03
N ASP A 127 -0.65 14.61 -7.94
CA ASP A 127 -1.40 15.63 -7.19
C ASP A 127 -2.88 15.22 -6.95
N PRO A 128 -3.14 14.06 -6.33
CA PRO A 128 -4.48 13.52 -6.23
C PRO A 128 -5.31 14.30 -5.19
N ASP A 129 -6.57 14.57 -5.52
CA ASP A 129 -7.57 15.11 -4.59
C ASP A 129 -7.88 14.13 -3.45
N ARG A 130 -7.76 12.83 -3.75
CA ARG A 130 -8.08 11.75 -2.82
C ARG A 130 -7.17 10.54 -3.02
N ILE A 131 -6.77 9.92 -1.91
CA ILE A 131 -6.15 8.60 -1.90
C ILE A 131 -7.06 7.64 -1.16
N VAL A 132 -7.42 6.53 -1.79
CA VAL A 132 -8.23 5.46 -1.20
C VAL A 132 -7.33 4.24 -0.98
N LEU A 133 -7.27 3.77 0.26
CA LEU A 133 -6.51 2.57 0.61
C LEU A 133 -7.47 1.39 0.73
N GLY A 134 -7.15 0.30 0.05
CA GLY A 134 -7.86 -0.97 0.11
C GLY A 134 -6.92 -2.15 0.25
N GLY A 135 -7.51 -3.34 0.37
CA GLY A 135 -6.79 -4.60 0.56
C GLY A 135 -6.82 -5.07 2.00
N SER A 136 -6.06 -6.12 2.29
CA SER A 136 -6.15 -6.87 3.55
C SER A 136 -4.90 -6.75 4.43
N VAL A 137 -4.01 -5.79 4.15
CA VAL A 137 -2.83 -5.52 4.98
C VAL A 137 -3.23 -4.97 6.35
#